data_AF-A0A0K8UR97-F1
#
_entry.id   AF-A0A0K8UR97-F1
#
_cell.length_a   1.000
_cell.length_b   1.000
_cell.length_c   1.000
_cell.angle_alpha   90.00
_cell.angle_beta   90.00
_cell.angle_gamma   90.00
#
_symmetry.space_group_name_H-M   'P 1'
#
loop_
_entity.id
_entity.type
_entity.pdbx_description
1 polymer ?
#
loop_
_entity_poly.entity_id
_entity_poly.type
_entity_poly.pdbx_seq_one_letter_code
_entity_poly.pdbx_strand_id
1 'polypeptide(L)'
;IIELLANLALLFGVLWSNAWLVLAWFVVDVLFFINWPIAVLGVIFNFGDYRAAAYVDNVFLILFVYILALVINGYFSYLVYSYFHQLRNRLSAPPHGVVV
;
A
#
# COMPACT_ATOMS: atom_id res chain seq x y z
N ILE A 1 1.96 -7.55 11.91
CA ILE A 1 0.82 -6.97 12.68
C ILE A 1 0.24 -5.76 11.96
N ILE A 2 1.05 -4.74 11.63
CA ILE A 2 0.59 -3.52 10.95
C ILE A 2 -0.04 -3.82 9.58
N GLU A 3 0.61 -4.65 8.75
CA GLU A 3 0.07 -5.06 7.45
C GLU A 3 -1.27 -5.80 7.56
N LEU A 4 -1.41 -6.66 8.58
CA LEU A 4 -2.67 -7.36 8.85
C LEU A 4 -3.78 -6.37 9.21
N LEU A 5 -3.49 -5.39 10.07
CA LEU A 5 -4.44 -4.34 10.45
C LEU A 5 -4.86 -3.48 9.25
N ALA A 6 -3.90 -3.14 8.38
CA ALA A 6 -4.20 -2.39 7.15
C ALA A 6 -5.13 -3.18 6.23
N ASN A 7 -4.82 -4.46 5.99
CA ASN A 7 -5.64 -5.31 5.13
C ASN A 7 -7.04 -5.56 5.71
N LEU A 8 -7.16 -5.68 7.05
CA LEU A 8 -8.46 -5.71 7.72
C LEU A 8 -9.22 -4.39 7.55
N ALA A 9 -8.56 -3.24 7.72
CA ALA A 9 -9.18 -1.94 7.50
C ALA A 9 -9.67 -1.78 6.06
N LEU A 10 -8.89 -2.25 5.07
CA LEU A 10 -9.30 -2.27 3.67
C LEU A 10 -10.53 -3.18 3.47
N LEU A 11 -10.51 -4.40 4.02
CA LEU A 11 -11.62 -5.34 3.92
C LEU A 11 -12.93 -4.76 4.49
N PHE A 12 -12.88 -4.23 5.72
CA PHE A 12 -14.05 -3.61 6.35
C PHE A 12 -14.47 -2.31 5.65
N GLY A 13 -13.51 -1.54 5.14
CA GLY A 13 -13.79 -0.34 4.34
C GLY A 13 -14.53 -0.65 3.04
N VAL A 14 -14.19 -1.77 2.39
CA VAL A 14 -14.91 -2.27 1.22
C VAL A 14 -16.31 -2.76 1.60
N LEU A 15 -16.43 -3.63 2.62
CA LEU A 15 -17.71 -4.22 3.04
C LEU A 15 -18.74 -3.19 3.52
N TRP A 16 -18.29 -2.16 4.24
CA TRP A 16 -19.17 -1.10 4.77
C TRP A 16 -19.23 0.14 3.90
N SER A 17 -18.62 0.14 2.71
CA SER A 17 -18.57 1.31 1.84
C SER A 17 -18.06 2.57 2.59
N ASN A 18 -17.08 2.38 3.48
CA ASN A 18 -16.54 3.45 4.33
C ASN A 18 -15.19 3.92 3.79
N ALA A 19 -15.19 5.12 3.20
CA ALA A 19 -14.00 5.71 2.57
C ALA A 19 -12.85 5.95 3.57
N TRP A 20 -13.13 6.23 4.84
CA TRP A 20 -12.11 6.48 5.84
C TRP A 20 -11.31 5.23 6.21
N LEU A 21 -11.96 4.07 6.24
CA LEU A 21 -11.29 2.80 6.48
C LEU A 21 -10.41 2.38 5.29
N VAL A 22 -10.87 2.66 4.06
CA VAL A 22 -10.06 2.48 2.85
C VAL A 22 -8.86 3.44 2.87
N LEU A 23 -9.06 4.69 3.34
CA LEU A 23 -7.99 5.68 3.46
C LEU A 23 -6.91 5.24 4.48
N ALA A 24 -7.31 4.57 5.57
CA ALA A 24 -6.37 4.08 6.58
C ALA A 24 -5.33 3.10 6.01
N TRP A 25 -5.67 2.35 4.94
CA TRP A 25 -4.72 1.47 4.26
C TRP A 25 -3.53 2.25 3.67
N PHE A 26 -3.76 3.46 3.14
CA PHE A 26 -2.68 4.31 2.58
C PHE A 26 -1.65 4.76 3.60
N VAL A 27 -1.99 4.80 4.90
CA VAL A 27 -0.99 5.15 5.93
C VAL A 27 0.15 4.14 5.93
N VAL A 28 -0.17 2.85 5.79
CA VAL A 28 0.83 1.79 5.72
C VAL A 28 1.63 1.85 4.43
N ASP A 29 0.95 2.19 3.34
CA ASP A 29 1.58 2.40 2.03
C ASP A 29 2.64 3.51 2.05
N VAL A 30 2.31 4.64 2.67
CA VAL A 30 3.24 5.77 2.84
C VAL A 30 4.42 5.39 3.72
N LEU A 31 4.17 4.69 4.83
CA LEU A 31 5.24 4.20 5.71
C LEU A 31 6.19 3.25 4.98
N PHE A 32 5.65 2.35 4.15
CA PHE A 32 6.44 1.47 3.30
C PHE A 32 7.31 2.28 2.33
N PHE A 33 6.72 3.25 1.62
CA PHE A 33 7.44 4.08 0.65
C PHE A 33 8.58 4.89 1.28
N ILE A 34 8.38 5.44 2.48
CA ILE A 34 9.42 6.18 3.22
C ILE A 34 10.55 5.24 3.66
N ASN A 35 10.22 4.02 4.08
CA ASN A 35 11.23 3.04 4.52
C ASN A 35 12.00 2.41 3.36
N TRP A 36 11.38 2.29 2.18
CA TRP A 36 11.97 1.67 1.01
C TRP A 36 13.37 2.19 0.62
N PRO A 37 13.64 3.51 0.52
CA PRO A 37 14.98 4.00 0.19
C PRO A 37 16.02 3.64 1.26
N ILE A 38 15.63 3.58 2.54
CA ILE A 38 16.53 3.15 3.63
C ILE A 38 16.91 1.69 3.44
N ALA A 39 15.94 0.83 3.08
CA ALA A 39 16.21 -0.58 2.81
C ALA A 39 17.12 -0.77 1.59
N VAL A 40 16.90 -0.03 0.49
CA VAL A 40 17.76 -0.06 -0.70
C VAL A 40 19.18 0.37 -0.37
N LEU A 41 19.35 1.49 0.36
CA LEU A 41 20.67 1.94 0.80
C LEU A 41 21.32 0.93 1.77
N GLY A 42 20.52 0.33 2.65
CA GLY A 42 20.94 -0.75 3.56
C GLY A 42 21.52 -1.95 2.81
N VAL A 43 20.89 -2.33 1.70
CA VAL A 43 21.41 -3.37 0.80
C VAL A 43 22.67 -2.90 0.07
N ILE A 44 22.78 -1.65 -0.38
CA ILE A 44 23.98 -1.17 -1.09
C ILE A 44 25.19 -1.09 -0.14
N PHE A 45 25.03 -0.47 1.02
CA PHE A 45 26.09 -0.18 1.98
C PHE A 45 26.26 -1.26 3.07
N ASN A 46 25.46 -2.33 3.04
CA ASN A 46 25.52 -3.45 3.97
C ASN A 46 25.37 -3.04 5.45
N PHE A 47 24.29 -2.33 5.76
CA PHE A 47 23.92 -2.00 7.15
C PHE A 47 22.49 -2.43 7.44
N GLY A 48 22.09 -2.52 8.71
CA GLY A 48 20.70 -2.78 9.12
C GLY A 48 20.16 -4.16 8.73
N ASP A 49 21.04 -5.15 8.56
CA ASP A 49 20.71 -6.56 8.26
C ASP A 49 19.85 -6.82 7.00
N TYR A 50 19.64 -5.81 6.14
CA TYR A 50 18.79 -5.94 4.94
C TYR A 50 19.32 -6.96 3.92
N ARG A 51 20.64 -7.23 3.90
CA ARG A 51 21.20 -8.35 3.10
C ARG A 51 20.97 -9.70 3.75
N ALA A 52 21.19 -9.80 5.06
CA ALA A 52 21.03 -11.04 5.82
C ALA A 52 19.56 -11.51 5.83
N ALA A 53 18.62 -10.58 5.81
CA ALA A 53 17.19 -10.85 5.71
C ALA A 53 16.75 -11.42 4.34
N ALA A 54 17.59 -11.34 3.31
CA ALA A 54 17.19 -11.67 1.95
C ALA A 54 17.40 -13.14 1.56
N TYR A 55 18.00 -13.98 2.41
CA TYR A 55 18.27 -15.41 2.18
C TYR A 55 19.05 -15.76 0.89
N VAL A 56 19.62 -14.75 0.20
CA VAL A 56 20.44 -14.90 -1.00
C VAL A 56 21.62 -13.95 -0.93
N ASP A 57 22.79 -14.38 -1.43
CA ASP A 57 24.04 -13.60 -1.33
C ASP A 57 24.24 -12.59 -2.47
N ASN A 58 23.42 -12.64 -3.51
CA ASN A 58 23.57 -11.78 -4.68
C ASN A 58 22.91 -10.41 -4.47
N VAL A 59 23.72 -9.38 -4.28
CA VAL A 59 23.28 -7.98 -4.05
C VAL A 59 22.33 -7.47 -5.14
N PHE A 60 22.59 -7.77 -6.42
CA PHE A 60 21.73 -7.33 -7.52
C PHE A 60 20.35 -7.99 -7.45
N LEU A 61 20.32 -9.27 -7.07
CA LEU A 61 19.06 -10.00 -6.89
C LEU A 61 18.27 -9.46 -5.70
N ILE A 62 18.94 -9.16 -4.59
CA ILE A 62 18.31 -8.54 -3.41
C ILE A 62 17.69 -7.19 -3.80
N LEU A 63 18.46 -6.33 -4.47
CA LEU A 63 17.95 -5.02 -4.94
C LEU A 63 16.75 -5.17 -5.87
N PHE A 64 16.80 -6.16 -6.78
CA PHE A 64 15.67 -6.46 -7.66
C PHE A 64 14.41 -6.84 -6.89
N VAL A 65 14.51 -7.62 -5.81
CA VAL A 65 13.38 -7.95 -4.93
C VAL A 65 12.76 -6.69 -4.29
N TYR A 66 13.59 -5.77 -3.79
CA TYR A 66 13.09 -4.50 -3.24
C TYR A 66 12.40 -3.65 -4.31
N ILE A 67 12.94 -3.59 -5.53
CA ILE A 67 12.28 -2.88 -6.65
C ILE A 67 10.93 -3.52 -6.98
N LEU A 68 10.85 -4.85 -7.06
CA LEU A 68 9.59 -5.56 -7.29
C LEU A 68 8.58 -5.27 -6.18
N ALA A 69 9.00 -5.27 -4.91
CA ALA A 69 8.13 -4.93 -3.80
C ALA A 69 7.53 -3.51 -3.95
N LEU A 70 8.33 -2.53 -4.38
CA LEU A 70 7.86 -1.18 -4.67
C LEU A 70 6.84 -1.13 -5.80
N VAL A 71 7.12 -1.81 -6.91
CA VAL A 71 6.22 -1.84 -8.08
C VAL A 71 4.89 -2.49 -7.74
N ILE A 72 4.92 -3.63 -7.04
CA ILE A 72 3.73 -4.35 -6.59
C ILE A 72 2.92 -3.49 -5.62
N ASN A 73 3.59 -2.88 -4.64
CA ASN A 73 2.96 -2.00 -3.68
C ASN A 73 2.27 -0.82 -4.39
N GLY A 74 2.98 -0.09 -5.26
CA GLY A 74 2.42 1.03 -6.03
C GLY A 74 1.24 0.62 -6.93
N TYR A 75 1.25 -0.58 -7.49
CA TYR A 75 0.11 -1.11 -8.25
C TYR A 75 -1.12 -1.32 -7.34
N PHE A 76 -0.94 -1.89 -6.15
CA PHE A 76 -2.02 -2.01 -5.19
C PHE A 76 -2.52 -0.64 -4.70
N SER A 77 -1.64 0.32 -4.47
CA SER A 77 -2.01 1.70 -4.12
C SER A 77 -2.91 2.32 -5.18
N TYR A 78 -2.58 2.12 -6.46
CA TYR A 78 -3.41 2.58 -7.58
C TYR A 78 -4.81 1.95 -7.54
N LEU A 79 -4.91 0.63 -7.32
CA LEU A 79 -6.20 -0.06 -7.22
C LEU A 79 -7.04 0.46 -6.05
N VAL A 80 -6.45 0.54 -4.85
CA VAL A 80 -7.14 1.05 -3.65
C VAL A 80 -7.56 2.51 -3.86
N TYR A 81 -6.74 3.32 -4.54
CA TYR A 81 -7.03 4.72 -4.80
C TYR A 81 -8.20 4.89 -5.75
N SER A 82 -8.22 4.10 -6.83
CA SER A 82 -9.32 4.09 -7.78
C SER A 82 -10.64 3.75 -7.09
N TYR A 83 -10.64 2.77 -6.17
CA TYR A 83 -11.81 2.40 -5.39
C TYR A 83 -12.24 3.50 -4.41
N PHE A 84 -11.29 4.07 -3.66
CA PHE A 84 -11.55 5.19 -2.75
C PHE A 84 -12.19 6.37 -3.46
N HIS A 85 -11.68 6.73 -4.65
CA HIS A 85 -12.22 7.82 -5.46
C HIS A 85 -13.66 7.52 -5.93
N GLN A 86 -13.93 6.31 -6.41
CA GLN A 86 -15.28 5.89 -6.78
C GLN A 86 -16.24 5.96 -5.59
N LEU A 87 -15.80 5.49 -4.42
CA LEU A 87 -16.60 5.48 -3.20
C LEU A 87 -16.93 6.90 -2.72
N ARG A 88 -15.94 7.80 -2.71
CA ARG A 88 -16.16 9.22 -2.40
C ARG A 88 -17.13 9.89 -3.36
N ASN A 89 -17.05 9.59 -4.65
CA ASN A 89 -17.97 10.17 -5.63
C ASN A 89 -19.41 9.69 -5.42
N ARG A 90 -19.62 8.41 -5.08
CA ARG A 90 -20.94 7.88 -4.73
C ARG A 90 -21.52 8.55 -3.49
N LEU A 91 -20.70 8.75 -2.46
CA LEU A 91 -21.11 9.42 -1.22
C LEU A 91 -21.38 10.93 -1.39
N SER A 92 -20.80 11.57 -2.41
CA SER A 92 -20.96 13.00 -2.67
C SER A 92 -22.05 13.30 -3.71
N ALA A 93 -22.60 12.29 -4.38
CA ALA A 93 -23.66 12.48 -5.36
C ALA A 93 -24.95 12.91 -4.66
N PRO A 94 -25.64 13.98 -5.13
CA PRO A 94 -26.98 14.29 -4.64
C PRO A 94 -27.87 13.07 -4.89
N PRO A 95 -28.83 12.75 -3.99
CA PRO A 95 -29.81 11.73 -4.31
C PRO A 95 -30.49 12.19 -5.60
N HIS A 96 -30.29 11.45 -6.69
CA HIS A 96 -31.08 11.65 -7.89
C HIS A 96 -32.51 11.34 -7.49
N GLY A 97 -33.24 12.41 -7.15
CA GLY A 97 -34.67 12.38 -6.94
C GLY A 97 -35.24 11.69 -8.16
N VAL A 98 -35.86 10.54 -7.93
CA VAL A 98 -36.74 9.89 -8.90
C VAL A 98 -37.73 10.98 -9.32
N VAL A 99 -37.56 11.50 -10.53
CA VAL A 99 -38.57 12.34 -11.15
C VAL A 99 -39.73 11.41 -11.42
N VAL A 100 -40.79 11.59 -10.63
CA VAL A 100 -42.06 10.85 -10.67
C VAL A 100 -42.75 11.09 -12.00
#